data_AF-A0A1L7NEV3-F1
#
_entry.id   AF-A0A1L7NEV3-F1
#
_cell.length_a   1.000
_cell.length_b   1.000
_cell.length_c   1.000
_cell.angle_alpha   90.00
_cell.angle_beta   90.00
_cell.angle_gamma   90.00
#
_symmetry.space_group_name_H-M   'P 1'
#
loop_
_entity.id
_entity.type
_entity.pdbx_description
1 polymer ?
#
loop_
_entity_poly.entity_id
_entity_poly.type
_entity_poly.pdbx_seq_one_letter_code
_entity_poly.pdbx_strand_id
1 'polypeptide(L)'
;MSEAKAKPELSACGYSINDWECRPGGYLFDAGTGEGYDPQDCSYLCPHCRTLDYLESAKEEAESVSSYGGTGGSGTGLTIWMAAERQALEANRPAALEALASLGPVHALDDDEVVLCNTQQEQP
;
A
#
# COMPACT_ATOMS: atom_id res chain seq x y z
N MET A 1 22.53 9.77 25.55
CA MET A 1 22.55 8.75 24.48
C MET A 1 21.09 8.41 24.25
N SER A 2 20.51 8.87 23.14
CA SER A 2 19.09 8.69 22.89
C SER A 2 18.85 7.25 22.43
N GLU A 3 18.29 6.42 23.31
CA GLU A 3 17.76 5.11 22.96
C GLU A 3 16.63 5.31 21.96
N ALA A 4 16.93 5.10 20.67
CA ALA A 4 15.93 4.88 19.66
C ALA A 4 15.14 3.64 20.12
N LYS A 5 13.92 3.86 20.62
CA LYS A 5 12.95 2.79 20.86
C LYS A 5 12.77 2.04 19.54
N ALA A 6 13.42 0.88 19.41
CA ALA A 6 13.19 -0.03 18.32
C ALA A 6 11.68 -0.31 18.27
N LYS A 7 11.03 0.12 17.19
CA LYS A 7 9.65 -0.29 16.86
C LYS A 7 9.64 -1.82 16.98
N PRO A 8 8.63 -2.44 17.62
CA PRO A 8 8.58 -3.90 17.73
C PRO A 8 8.76 -4.49 16.34
N GLU A 9 9.80 -5.30 16.16
CA GLU A 9 10.12 -5.88 14.85
C GLU A 9 8.96 -6.79 14.47
N LEU A 10 8.09 -6.30 13.58
CA LEU A 10 6.99 -7.07 13.03
C LEU A 10 7.60 -8.32 12.41
N SER A 11 7.29 -9.49 12.97
CA SER A 11 7.71 -10.75 12.35
C SER A 11 7.08 -10.86 10.96
N ALA A 12 7.76 -11.57 10.04
CA ALA A 12 7.18 -11.87 8.73
C ALA A 12 5.81 -12.51 8.91
N CYS A 13 4.78 -11.95 8.27
CA CYS A 13 3.41 -12.43 8.45
C CYS A 13 3.06 -13.63 7.55
N GLY A 14 4.00 -14.06 6.69
CA GLY A 14 3.81 -15.17 5.76
C GLY A 14 2.97 -14.84 4.52
N TYR A 15 2.56 -13.57 4.35
CA TYR A 15 1.91 -13.12 3.13
C TYR A 15 2.87 -13.21 1.93
N SER A 16 2.41 -13.76 0.82
CA SER A 16 3.12 -13.75 -0.46
C SER A 16 2.15 -13.59 -1.62
N ILE A 17 2.62 -12.94 -2.70
CA ILE A 17 1.88 -12.75 -3.93
C ILE A 17 2.84 -12.82 -5.13
N ASN A 18 2.62 -13.77 -6.03
CA ASN A 18 3.59 -14.12 -7.08
C ASN A 18 4.98 -14.40 -6.46
N ASP A 19 6.02 -13.73 -6.93
CA ASP A 19 7.38 -13.81 -6.38
C ASP A 19 7.61 -12.85 -5.19
N TRP A 20 6.63 -12.04 -4.79
CA TRP A 20 6.76 -11.14 -3.65
C TRP A 20 6.44 -11.84 -2.33
N GLU A 21 7.35 -11.78 -1.37
CA GLU A 21 7.22 -12.41 -0.06
C GLU A 21 7.37 -11.38 1.07
N CYS A 22 6.56 -11.52 2.12
CA CYS A 22 6.67 -10.67 3.30
C CYS A 22 7.88 -11.06 4.16
N ARG A 23 8.72 -10.07 4.44
CA ARG A 23 9.87 -10.17 5.34
C ARG A 23 9.59 -9.55 6.73
N PRO A 24 10.45 -9.85 7.73
CA PRO A 24 10.41 -9.12 8.99
C PRO A 24 10.55 -7.61 8.77
N GLY A 25 9.83 -6.82 9.56
CA GLY A 25 9.62 -5.38 9.39
C GLY A 25 8.30 -5.03 8.70
N GLY A 26 7.62 -6.00 8.09
CA GLY A 26 6.36 -5.79 7.38
C GLY A 26 6.54 -5.18 5.99
N TYR A 27 7.66 -5.48 5.35
CA TYR A 27 7.93 -5.11 3.96
C TYR A 27 7.85 -6.34 3.06
N LEU A 28 7.70 -6.13 1.76
CA LEU A 28 7.78 -7.16 0.74
C LEU A 28 9.16 -7.13 0.11
N PHE A 29 9.62 -8.29 -0.34
CA PHE A 29 10.76 -8.41 -1.23
C PHE A 29 10.38 -9.36 -2.37
N ASP A 30 10.95 -9.14 -3.55
CA ASP A 30 10.81 -10.02 -4.69
C ASP A 30 11.87 -11.13 -4.59
N ALA A 31 11.44 -12.38 -4.45
CA ALA A 31 12.30 -13.55 -4.34
C ALA A 31 12.93 -13.97 -5.69
N GLY A 32 12.36 -13.54 -6.81
CA GLY A 32 12.86 -13.81 -8.16
C GLY A 32 13.97 -12.85 -8.59
N THR A 33 13.85 -11.56 -8.24
CA THR A 33 14.82 -10.51 -8.61
C THR A 33 15.74 -10.08 -7.47
N GLY A 34 15.32 -10.28 -6.22
CA GLY A 34 16.00 -9.79 -5.01
C GLY A 34 15.66 -8.34 -4.65
N GLU A 35 14.73 -7.70 -5.35
CA GLU A 35 14.27 -6.33 -5.06
C GLU A 35 13.60 -6.27 -3.68
N GLY A 36 13.82 -5.21 -2.89
CA GLY A 36 13.27 -5.10 -1.53
C GLY A 36 13.92 -6.01 -0.47
N TYR A 37 14.92 -6.83 -0.83
CA TYR A 37 15.61 -7.72 0.12
C TYR A 37 16.55 -6.98 1.08
N ASP A 38 17.00 -5.76 0.75
CA ASP A 38 17.80 -4.94 1.66
C ASP A 38 16.96 -4.56 2.90
N PRO A 39 17.39 -4.85 4.14
CA PRO A 39 16.68 -4.43 5.36
C PRO A 39 16.45 -2.93 5.54
N GLN A 40 17.16 -2.09 4.80
CA GLN A 40 16.94 -0.65 4.77
C GLN A 40 15.92 -0.22 3.70
N ASP A 41 15.58 -1.11 2.76
CA ASP A 41 14.55 -0.85 1.76
C ASP A 41 13.16 -0.93 2.41
N CYS A 42 12.54 0.24 2.53
CA CYS A 42 11.21 0.41 3.13
C CYS A 42 10.16 0.75 2.06
N SER A 43 10.47 0.53 0.79
CA SER A 43 9.63 0.98 -0.34
C SER A 43 8.38 0.12 -0.50
N TYR A 44 8.48 -1.18 -0.22
CA TYR A 44 7.39 -2.14 -0.48
C TYR A 44 6.69 -2.54 0.80
N LEU A 45 5.62 -1.85 1.17
CA LEU A 45 4.85 -2.16 2.38
C LEU A 45 4.03 -3.43 2.20
N CYS A 46 3.95 -4.27 3.24
CA CYS A 46 3.12 -5.47 3.21
C CYS A 46 1.65 -5.11 3.40
N PRO A 47 0.76 -5.40 2.43
CA PRO A 47 -0.67 -5.08 2.53
C PRO A 47 -1.40 -5.89 3.61
N HIS A 48 -0.78 -6.96 4.14
CA HIS A 48 -1.38 -7.82 5.15
C HIS A 48 -1.08 -7.39 6.59
N CYS A 49 0.19 -7.14 6.93
CA CYS A 49 0.60 -6.81 8.31
C CYS A 49 0.84 -5.32 8.57
N ARG A 50 1.01 -4.53 7.50
CA ARG A 50 1.13 -3.07 7.51
C ARG A 50 -0.01 -2.45 6.69
N THR A 51 -1.22 -3.02 6.75
CA THR A 51 -2.34 -2.63 5.89
C THR A 51 -2.66 -1.14 5.93
N LEU A 52 -2.65 -0.53 7.12
CA LEU A 52 -2.87 0.90 7.28
C LEU A 52 -1.77 1.73 6.60
N ASP A 53 -0.50 1.48 6.92
CA ASP A 53 0.62 2.20 6.32
C ASP A 53 0.66 2.01 4.79
N TYR A 54 0.35 0.80 4.31
CA TYR A 54 0.30 0.47 2.89
C TYR A 54 -0.75 1.33 2.16
N LEU A 55 -1.96 1.42 2.72
CA LEU A 55 -3.02 2.26 2.17
C LEU A 55 -2.73 3.76 2.35
N GLU A 56 -2.09 4.18 3.44
CA GLU A 56 -1.63 5.58 3.61
C GLU A 56 -0.62 5.98 2.53
N SER A 57 0.37 5.12 2.26
CA SER A 57 1.35 5.36 1.20
C SER A 57 0.68 5.39 -0.18
N ALA A 58 -0.22 4.45 -0.46
CA ALA A 58 -0.95 4.42 -1.72
C ALA A 58 -1.86 5.65 -1.91
N LYS A 59 -2.44 6.18 -0.83
CA LYS A 59 -3.20 7.43 -0.84
C LYS A 59 -2.31 8.60 -1.23
N GLU A 60 -1.15 8.74 -0.58
CA GLU A 60 -0.19 9.83 -0.89
C GLU A 60 0.25 9.78 -2.35
N GLU A 61 0.56 8.59 -2.87
CA GLU A 61 0.92 8.42 -4.28
C GLU A 61 -0.25 8.73 -5.21
N ALA A 62 -1.45 8.23 -4.92
CA ALA A 62 -2.64 8.47 -5.73
C ALA A 62 -3.03 9.96 -5.79
N GLU A 63 -2.83 10.71 -4.70
CA GLU A 63 -3.11 12.15 -4.62
C GLU A 63 -2.00 13.01 -5.25
N SER A 64 -0.83 12.41 -5.56
CA SER A 64 0.34 13.11 -6.11
C SER A 64 0.64 12.77 -7.58
N VAL A 65 0.20 11.60 -8.06
CA VAL A 65 0.48 11.09 -9.41
C VAL A 65 -0.73 11.31 -10.31
N SER A 66 -0.65 12.30 -11.20
CA SER A 66 -1.67 12.57 -12.23
C SER A 66 -1.75 11.46 -13.27
N SER A 67 -0.59 11.08 -13.81
CA SER A 67 -0.44 9.96 -14.73
C SER A 67 0.95 9.35 -14.62
N TYR A 68 1.04 8.05 -14.85
CA TYR A 68 2.29 7.32 -15.00
C TYR A 68 2.22 6.50 -16.29
N GLY A 69 3.37 6.37 -16.95
CA GLY A 69 3.48 5.62 -18.19
C GLY A 69 4.89 5.13 -18.40
N GLY A 70 5.04 3.83 -18.66
CA GLY A 70 6.31 3.21 -18.93
C GLY A 70 6.15 1.90 -19.69
N THR A 71 7.26 1.20 -19.90
CA THR A 71 7.30 -0.11 -20.58
C THR A 71 6.49 -1.21 -19.87
N GLY A 72 6.16 -1.03 -18.59
CA GLY A 72 5.40 -1.98 -17.77
C GLY A 72 3.91 -1.66 -17.60
N GLY A 73 3.41 -0.55 -18.15
CA GLY A 73 2.01 -0.15 -18.05
C GLY A 73 1.82 1.37 -18.00
N SER A 74 0.57 1.79 -18.08
CA SER A 74 0.15 3.19 -17.93
C SER A 74 -1.10 3.25 -17.07
N GLY A 75 -1.23 4.34 -16.32
CA GLY A 75 -2.40 4.59 -15.49
C GLY A 75 -2.31 5.95 -14.82
N THR A 76 -3.19 6.15 -13.85
CA THR A 76 -3.35 7.39 -13.10
C THR A 76 -3.24 7.12 -11.60
N GLY A 77 -3.21 8.15 -10.78
CA GLY A 77 -3.32 8.02 -9.33
C GLY A 77 -4.55 7.20 -8.91
N LEU A 78 -5.67 7.33 -9.63
CA LEU A 78 -6.85 6.50 -9.45
C LEU A 78 -6.55 5.00 -9.68
N THR A 79 -5.77 4.68 -10.71
CA THR A 79 -5.36 3.30 -11.00
C THR A 79 -4.49 2.73 -9.86
N ILE A 80 -3.57 3.53 -9.33
CA ILE A 80 -2.72 3.18 -8.17
C ILE A 80 -3.62 2.88 -6.96
N TRP A 81 -4.54 3.79 -6.63
CA TRP A 81 -5.43 3.62 -5.49
C TRP A 81 -6.30 2.36 -5.61
N MET A 82 -6.95 2.14 -6.75
CA MET A 82 -7.82 0.98 -6.96
C MET A 82 -7.06 -0.35 -6.87
N ALA A 83 -5.83 -0.40 -7.39
CA ALA A 83 -4.99 -1.59 -7.29
C ALA A 83 -4.60 -1.87 -5.84
N ALA A 84 -4.20 -0.83 -5.09
CA ALA A 84 -3.81 -0.93 -3.70
C ALA A 84 -4.98 -1.32 -2.80
N GLU A 85 -6.13 -0.67 -2.93
CA GLU A 85 -7.34 -0.99 -2.18
C GLU A 85 -7.73 -2.46 -2.39
N ARG A 86 -7.77 -2.91 -3.64
CA ARG A 86 -8.09 -4.29 -3.97
C ARG A 86 -7.09 -5.26 -3.34
N GLN A 87 -5.78 -4.98 -3.46
CA GLN A 87 -4.75 -5.83 -2.89
C GLN A 87 -4.85 -5.89 -1.36
N ALA A 88 -5.11 -4.77 -0.68
CA ALA A 88 -5.31 -4.73 0.76
C ALA A 88 -6.55 -5.54 1.18
N LEU A 89 -7.66 -5.43 0.44
CA LEU A 89 -8.89 -6.19 0.71
C LEU A 89 -8.72 -7.70 0.48
N GLU A 90 -7.97 -8.09 -0.55
CA GLU A 90 -7.65 -9.49 -0.84
C GLU A 90 -6.66 -10.07 0.20
N ALA A 91 -5.68 -9.27 0.63
CA ALA A 91 -4.67 -9.69 1.61
C ALA A 91 -5.24 -9.79 3.03
N ASN A 92 -5.91 -8.73 3.51
CA ASN A 92 -6.42 -8.65 4.87
C ASN A 92 -7.68 -7.79 4.93
N ARG A 93 -8.81 -8.38 4.52
CA ARG A 93 -10.10 -7.68 4.44
C ARG A 93 -10.50 -6.93 5.72
N PRO A 94 -10.44 -7.51 6.94
CA PRO A 94 -10.82 -6.79 8.14
C PRO A 94 -9.96 -5.54 8.38
N ALA A 95 -8.63 -5.67 8.32
CA ALA A 95 -7.74 -4.55 8.55
C ALA A 95 -7.83 -3.50 7.44
N ALA A 96 -8.07 -3.93 6.20
CA ALA A 96 -8.28 -3.02 5.08
C ALA A 96 -9.53 -2.18 5.28
N LEU A 97 -10.66 -2.78 5.68
CA LEU A 97 -11.89 -2.03 5.96
C LEU A 97 -11.71 -1.02 7.11
N GLU A 98 -11.02 -1.41 8.19
CA GLU A 98 -10.70 -0.49 9.30
C GLU A 98 -9.79 0.66 8.85
N ALA A 99 -8.77 0.36 8.06
CA ALA A 99 -7.85 1.35 7.51
C ALA A 99 -8.56 2.32 6.56
N LEU A 100 -9.39 1.81 5.64
CA LEU A 100 -10.19 2.62 4.72
C LEU A 100 -11.15 3.55 5.48
N ALA A 101 -11.82 3.04 6.53
CA ALA A 101 -12.66 3.87 7.39
C ALA A 101 -11.86 4.97 8.13
N SER A 102 -10.61 4.68 8.51
CA SER A 102 -9.73 5.63 9.23
C SER A 102 -9.12 6.69 8.31
N LEU A 103 -8.76 6.32 7.08
CA LEU A 103 -8.14 7.19 6.07
C LEU A 103 -9.10 8.24 5.49
N GLY A 104 -10.40 7.97 5.57
CA GLY A 104 -11.42 8.81 4.97
C GLY A 104 -11.34 8.86 3.44
N PRO A 105 -11.94 9.87 2.80
CA PRO A 105 -12.01 9.97 1.34
C PRO A 105 -10.62 10.19 0.73
N VAL A 106 -10.30 9.46 -0.35
CA VAL A 106 -9.04 9.61 -1.11
C VAL A 106 -9.29 10.44 -2.35
N HIS A 107 -8.47 11.47 -2.57
CA HIS A 107 -8.59 12.40 -3.70
C HIS A 107 -7.63 12.00 -4.83
N ALA A 108 -7.82 10.80 -5.39
CA ALA A 108 -6.93 10.29 -6.41
C ALA A 108 -6.98 11.14 -7.69
N LEU A 109 -5.83 11.34 -8.33
CA LEU A 109 -5.76 12.03 -9.62
C LEU A 109 -6.04 11.05 -10.76
N ASP A 110 -6.96 11.40 -11.65
CA ASP A 110 -7.24 10.73 -12.92
C ASP A 110 -6.92 11.68 -14.07
N ASP A 111 -5.76 11.52 -14.69
CA ASP A 111 -5.14 12.51 -15.57
C ASP A 111 -4.99 13.84 -14.81
N ASP A 112 -5.83 14.84 -15.07
CA ASP A 112 -5.82 16.14 -14.38
C ASP A 112 -7.11 16.38 -13.54
N GLU A 113 -7.94 15.36 -13.38
CA GLU A 113 -9.17 15.42 -12.58
C GLU A 113 -8.99 14.78 -11.21
N VAL A 114 -9.50 15.43 -10.17
CA VAL A 114 -9.50 14.86 -8.81
C VAL A 114 -10.75 13.99 -8.65
N VAL A 115 -10.55 12.69 -8.48
CA VAL A 115 -11.61 11.70 -8.26
C VAL A 115 -11.64 11.30 -6.79
N LEU A 116 -12.80 11.53 -6.17
CA LEU A 116 -13.03 11.17 -4.78
C LEU A 116 -13.36 9.68 -4.67
N CYS A 117 -12.38 8.89 -4.24
CA CYS A 117 -12.50 7.47 -4.01
C CYS A 117 -13.08 7.26 -2.62
N ASN A 118 -14.31 6.75 -2.59
CA ASN A 118 -15.13 6.73 -1.39
C ASN A 118 -14.81 5.48 -0.55
N THR A 119 -14.43 5.65 0.71
CA THR A 119 -14.26 4.52 1.63
C THR A 119 -15.56 4.10 2.32
N GLN A 120 -16.60 4.92 2.26
CA GLN A 120 -17.97 4.54 2.60
C GLN A 120 -18.94 5.41 1.78
N GLN A 121 -19.61 4.86 0.77
CA GLN A 121 -20.95 5.39 0.52
C GLN A 121 -21.74 5.07 1.78
N GLU A 122 -21.99 6.09 2.59
CA GLU A 122 -22.97 6.08 3.66
C GLU A 122 -24.23 5.42 3.11
N GLN A 123 -24.44 4.13 3.42
CA GLN A 123 -25.72 3.50 3.17
C GLN A 123 -26.68 4.03 4.24
N PRO A 124 -27.79 4.70 3.86
CA PRO A 124 -28.82 5.10 4.81
C PRO A 124 -29.54 3.90 5.45
#